data_AF-A0A0M3TKT0-F1
#
_entry.id   AF-A0A0M3TKT0-F1
#
_cell.length_a   1.000
_cell.length_b   1.000
_cell.length_c   1.000
_cell.angle_alpha   90.00
_cell.angle_beta   90.00
_cell.angle_gamma   90.00
#
_symmetry.space_group_name_H-M   'P 1'
#
loop_
_entity.id
_entity.type
_entity.pdbx_description
1 polymer ?
#
loop_
_entity_poly.entity_id
_entity_poly.type
_entity_poly.pdbx_seq_one_letter_code
_entity_poly.pdbx_strand_id
1 'polypeptide(L)'
;MIHFLFSLILMSLVVEFVFPLIHPDFHVVGGWLNSLIVVVAFVILNAILRFILIVMTLGIGIVFYYLSLGLIGLIINAWVILIIGDWFPETLSVPGFWSAFLGGILLVLANYVGKTESKERKKEKLNF
;
A
#
# COMPACT_ATOMS: atom_id res chain seq x y z
N MET A 1 13.71 12.56 0.89
CA MET A 1 12.73 12.59 2.00
C MET A 1 11.38 13.19 1.60
N ILE A 2 11.31 14.39 1.01
CA ILE A 2 10.03 15.03 0.60
C ILE A 2 9.12 14.09 -0.23
N HIS A 3 9.70 13.33 -1.16
CA HIS A 3 8.96 12.46 -2.08
C HIS A 3 8.23 11.30 -1.36
N PHE A 4 8.85 10.78 -0.30
CA PHE A 4 8.28 9.72 0.52
C PHE A 4 7.11 10.26 1.34
N LEU A 5 7.27 11.45 1.93
CA LEU A 5 6.20 12.12 2.69
C LEU A 5 4.98 12.42 1.81
N PHE A 6 5.18 12.92 0.59
CA PHE A 6 4.09 13.17 -0.36
C PHE A 6 3.33 11.88 -0.72
N SER A 7 4.07 10.80 -1.00
CA SER A 7 3.47 9.49 -1.26
C SER A 7 2.67 8.97 -0.06
N LEU A 8 3.16 9.16 1.17
CA LEU A 8 2.44 8.74 2.38
C LEU A 8 1.13 9.52 2.56
N ILE A 9 1.15 10.83 2.31
CA ILE A 9 -0.06 11.66 2.38
C ILE A 9 -1.08 11.21 1.34
N LEU A 10 -0.67 10.97 0.09
CA LEU A 10 -1.57 10.48 -0.96
C LEU A 10 -2.15 9.11 -0.60
N MET A 11 -1.33 8.18 -0.11
CA MET A 11 -1.82 6.88 0.37
C MET A 11 -2.81 7.05 1.51
N SER A 12 -2.55 7.93 2.46
CA SER A 12 -3.43 8.20 3.60
C SER A 12 -4.79 8.73 3.14
N LEU A 13 -4.80 9.63 2.14
CA LEU A 13 -6.03 10.06 1.48
C LEU A 13 -6.76 8.90 0.79
N VAL A 14 -6.04 8.00 0.12
CA VAL A 14 -6.63 6.83 -0.54
C VAL A 14 -7.29 5.91 0.48
N VAL A 15 -6.63 5.63 1.61
CA VAL A 15 -7.20 4.82 2.67
C VAL A 15 -8.45 5.49 3.24
N GLU A 16 -8.41 6.78 3.51
CA GLU A 16 -9.54 7.49 4.14
C GLU A 16 -10.76 7.62 3.20
N PHE A 17 -10.54 7.99 1.95
CA PHE A 17 -11.62 8.34 1.02
C PHE A 17 -12.00 7.22 0.06
N VAL A 18 -11.05 6.38 -0.34
CA VAL A 18 -11.29 5.37 -1.39
C VAL A 18 -11.70 4.03 -0.80
N PHE A 19 -11.19 3.65 0.38
CA PHE A 19 -11.59 2.38 0.99
C PHE A 19 -13.10 2.29 1.27
N PRO A 20 -13.75 3.33 1.82
CA PRO A 20 -15.20 3.29 2.07
C PRO A 20 -16.03 3.22 0.78
N LEU A 21 -15.48 3.70 -0.35
CA LEU A 21 -16.12 3.61 -1.67
C LEU A 21 -16.08 2.19 -2.25
N ILE A 22 -15.09 1.39 -1.86
CA ILE A 22 -14.98 -0.02 -2.28
C ILE A 22 -16.00 -0.86 -1.53
N HIS A 23 -16.10 -0.67 -0.21
CA HIS A 23 -17.05 -1.39 0.64
C HIS A 23 -17.39 -0.56 1.89
N PRO A 24 -18.67 -0.50 2.33
CA PRO A 24 -19.07 0.29 3.50
C PRO A 24 -18.28 -0.04 4.78
N ASP A 25 -18.01 -1.32 4.99
CA ASP A 25 -17.24 -1.80 6.15
C ASP A 25 -15.72 -1.67 6.00
N PHE A 26 -15.22 -1.18 4.85
CA PHE A 26 -13.78 -0.97 4.62
C PHE A 26 -13.41 0.49 4.90
N HIS A 27 -13.19 0.84 6.16
CA HIS A 27 -12.92 2.22 6.53
C HIS A 27 -11.94 2.31 7.70
N VAL A 28 -11.29 3.46 7.82
CA VAL A 28 -10.47 3.80 8.98
C VAL A 28 -11.35 4.36 10.07
N VAL A 29 -11.16 3.86 11.28
CA VAL A 29 -11.85 4.32 12.47
C VAL A 29 -10.89 5.21 13.26
N GLY A 30 -11.34 6.38 13.73
CA GLY A 30 -10.55 7.28 14.57
C GLY A 30 -9.80 8.42 13.86
N GLY A 31 -10.08 8.67 12.58
CA GLY A 31 -9.65 9.87 11.85
C GLY A 31 -8.25 9.81 11.24
N TRP A 32 -7.80 10.94 10.68
CA TRP A 32 -6.62 11.05 9.80
C TRP A 32 -5.31 10.48 10.35
N LEU A 33 -5.10 10.56 11.68
CA LEU A 33 -3.89 10.01 12.31
C LEU A 33 -3.85 8.48 12.21
N ASN A 34 -5.00 7.82 12.30
CA ASN A 34 -5.09 6.36 12.19
C ASN A 34 -4.85 5.91 10.74
N SER A 35 -5.31 6.69 9.75
CA SER A 35 -5.04 6.44 8.33
C SER A 35 -3.52 6.51 8.06
N LEU A 36 -2.80 7.43 8.69
CA LEU A 36 -1.34 7.49 8.60
C LEU A 36 -0.67 6.26 9.23
N ILE A 37 -1.14 5.81 10.40
CA ILE A 37 -0.62 4.60 11.07
C ILE A 37 -0.82 3.37 10.18
N VAL A 38 -2.00 3.21 9.59
CA VAL A 38 -2.32 2.12 8.66
C VAL A 38 -1.38 2.13 7.47
N VAL A 39 -1.13 3.30 6.86
CA VAL A 39 -0.22 3.41 5.71
C VAL A 39 1.23 3.10 6.09
N VAL A 40 1.69 3.56 7.26
CA VAL A 40 3.04 3.23 7.74
C VAL A 40 3.16 1.74 8.02
N ALA A 41 2.18 1.14 8.69
CA ALA A 41 2.11 -0.31 8.91
C ALA A 41 2.11 -1.07 7.59
N PHE A 42 1.34 -0.62 6.60
CA PHE A 42 1.30 -1.19 5.25
C PHE A 42 2.66 -1.17 4.58
N VAL A 43 3.37 -0.03 4.58
CA VAL A 43 4.70 0.07 3.96
C VAL A 43 5.70 -0.87 4.65
N ILE A 44 5.68 -0.94 5.99
CA ILE A 44 6.60 -1.78 6.77
C ILE A 44 6.30 -3.26 6.57
N LEU A 45 5.05 -3.68 6.79
CA LEU A 45 4.64 -5.08 6.66
C LEU A 45 4.80 -5.60 5.23
N ASN A 46 4.51 -4.77 4.23
CA ASN A 46 4.72 -5.16 2.85
C ASN A 46 6.21 -5.38 2.53
N ALA A 47 7.10 -4.53 3.07
CA ALA A 47 8.54 -4.72 2.91
C ALA A 47 9.03 -6.01 3.60
N ILE A 48 8.54 -6.27 4.81
CA ILE A 48 8.87 -7.47 5.59
C ILE A 48 8.38 -8.73 4.87
N LEU A 49 7.11 -8.78 4.47
CA LEU A 49 6.53 -9.95 3.80
C LEU A 49 7.22 -10.23 2.46
N ARG A 50 7.50 -9.18 1.68
CA ARG A 50 8.23 -9.34 0.42
C ARG A 50 9.65 -9.86 0.65
N PHE A 51 10.34 -9.38 1.69
CA PHE A 51 11.66 -9.88 2.07
C PHE A 51 11.61 -11.35 2.50
N ILE A 52 10.68 -11.71 3.37
CA ILE A 52 10.45 -13.09 3.82
C ILE A 52 10.23 -14.01 2.62
N LEU A 53 9.37 -13.61 1.67
CA LEU A 53 9.11 -14.42 0.49
C LEU A 53 10.35 -14.63 -0.38
N ILE A 54 11.15 -13.59 -0.58
CA ILE A 54 12.41 -13.72 -1.34
C ILE A 54 13.36 -14.69 -0.65
N VAL A 55 13.52 -14.58 0.67
CA VAL A 55 14.43 -15.43 1.45
C VAL A 55 13.93 -16.88 1.49
N MET A 56 12.65 -17.09 1.83
CA MET A 56 12.06 -18.42 1.95
C MET A 56 12.01 -19.18 0.63
N THR A 57 11.83 -18.47 -0.49
CA THR A 57 11.82 -19.09 -1.82
C THR A 57 13.21 -19.19 -2.44
N LEU A 58 14.29 -18.85 -1.72
CA LEU A 58 15.65 -18.80 -2.24
C LEU A 58 15.75 -17.95 -3.54
N GLY A 59 14.97 -16.87 -3.62
CA GLY A 59 14.90 -16.00 -4.79
C GLY A 59 14.00 -16.49 -5.92
N ILE A 60 13.50 -17.74 -5.90
CA ILE A 60 12.59 -18.26 -6.92
C ILE A 60 11.29 -17.45 -6.98
N GLY A 61 10.85 -16.90 -5.84
CA GLY A 61 9.69 -16.00 -5.76
C GLY A 61 9.83 -14.75 -6.63
N ILE A 62 11.06 -14.29 -6.91
CA ILE A 62 11.31 -13.17 -7.83
C ILE A 62 11.01 -13.59 -9.27
N VAL A 63 11.39 -14.81 -9.66
CA VAL A 63 11.10 -15.35 -11.00
C VAL A 63 9.59 -15.45 -11.21
N PHE A 64 8.86 -16.04 -10.25
CA PHE A 64 7.40 -16.10 -10.30
C PHE A 64 6.75 -14.72 -10.28
N TYR A 65 7.29 -13.78 -9.51
CA TYR A 65 6.81 -12.40 -9.50
C TYR A 65 6.85 -11.78 -10.90
N TYR A 66 7.97 -11.89 -11.61
CA TYR A 66 8.07 -11.37 -12.98
C TYR A 66 7.24 -12.17 -13.98
N LEU A 67 7.20 -13.49 -13.86
CA LEU A 67 6.40 -14.36 -14.74
C LEU A 67 4.90 -14.09 -14.59
N SER A 68 4.45 -13.75 -13.38
CA SER A 68 3.07 -13.37 -13.08
C SER A 68 2.76 -11.88 -13.33
N LEU A 69 3.68 -11.14 -13.97
CA LEU A 69 3.56 -9.69 -14.21
C LEU A 69 3.34 -8.87 -12.93
N GLY A 70 3.80 -9.37 -11.79
CA GLY A 70 3.62 -8.75 -10.48
C GLY A 70 2.30 -9.06 -9.78
N LEU A 71 1.46 -9.96 -10.31
CA LEU A 71 0.18 -10.36 -9.69
C LEU A 71 0.39 -10.91 -8.27
N ILE A 72 1.45 -11.70 -8.05
CA ILE A 72 1.80 -12.21 -6.72
C ILE A 72 2.06 -11.04 -5.75
N GLY A 73 2.67 -9.95 -6.22
CA GLY A 73 2.84 -8.73 -5.44
C GLY A 73 1.53 -8.12 -4.96
N LEU A 74 0.51 -8.11 -5.82
CA LEU A 74 -0.82 -7.61 -5.47
C LEU A 74 -1.51 -8.50 -4.44
N ILE A 75 -1.36 -9.83 -4.55
CA ILE A 75 -1.88 -10.78 -3.57
C ILE A 75 -1.22 -10.55 -2.20
N ILE A 76 0.09 -10.32 -2.16
CA ILE A 76 0.82 -9.98 -0.93
C ILE A 76 0.29 -8.69 -0.33
N ASN A 77 0.07 -7.65 -1.14
CA ASN A 77 -0.50 -6.39 -0.64
C ASN A 77 -1.88 -6.58 0.00
N ALA A 78 -2.72 -7.46 -0.58
CA ALA A 78 -4.02 -7.80 -0.01
C ALA A 78 -3.86 -8.48 1.36
N TRP A 79 -2.93 -9.44 1.46
CA TRP A 79 -2.62 -10.11 2.73
C TRP A 79 -2.10 -9.12 3.78
N VAL A 80 -1.24 -8.18 3.39
CA VAL A 80 -0.76 -7.12 4.28
C VAL A 80 -1.94 -6.34 4.87
N ILE A 81 -2.90 -5.93 4.04
CA ILE A 81 -4.08 -5.16 4.50
C ILE A 81 -4.95 -5.99 5.43
N LEU A 82 -5.16 -7.28 5.13
CA LEU A 82 -5.89 -8.18 6.02
C LEU A 82 -5.19 -8.32 7.38
N ILE A 83 -3.88 -8.55 7.37
CA ILE A 83 -3.07 -8.65 8.60
C ILE A 83 -3.16 -7.35 9.41
N ILE A 84 -3.17 -6.19 8.77
CA ILE A 84 -3.34 -4.90 9.46
C ILE A 84 -4.74 -4.78 10.06
N GLY A 85 -5.78 -5.16 9.33
CA GLY A 85 -7.15 -5.17 9.85
C GLY A 85 -7.28 -6.09 11.07
N ASP A 86 -6.66 -7.26 11.03
CA ASP A 86 -6.67 -8.23 12.14
C ASP A 86 -5.86 -7.76 13.35
N TRP A 87 -4.72 -7.10 13.13
CA TRP A 87 -3.85 -6.60 14.21
C TRP A 87 -4.33 -5.29 14.81
N PHE A 88 -5.01 -4.46 14.03
CA PHE A 88 -5.50 -3.15 14.46
C PHE A 88 -6.98 -2.95 14.13
N PRO A 89 -7.89 -3.76 14.71
CA PRO A 89 -9.32 -3.74 14.41
C PRO A 89 -9.98 -2.40 14.78
N GLU A 90 -9.43 -1.68 15.76
CA GLU A 90 -9.90 -0.35 16.17
C GLU A 90 -9.46 0.78 15.23
N THR A 91 -8.57 0.49 14.26
CA THR A 91 -8.03 1.50 13.34
C THR A 91 -8.44 1.26 11.89
N LEU A 92 -8.58 0.01 11.47
CA LEU A 92 -8.93 -0.36 10.10
C LEU A 92 -9.87 -1.56 10.11
N SER A 93 -11.10 -1.34 9.70
CA SER A 93 -12.04 -2.45 9.44
C SER A 93 -11.82 -2.94 8.02
N VAL A 94 -11.64 -4.25 7.82
CA VAL A 94 -11.45 -4.86 6.49
C VAL A 94 -12.45 -6.00 6.31
N PRO A 95 -13.40 -5.90 5.37
CA PRO A 95 -14.50 -6.88 5.24
C PRO A 95 -14.08 -8.21 4.61
N GLY A 96 -12.98 -8.25 3.87
CA GLY A 96 -12.49 -9.49 3.26
C GLY A 96 -11.42 -9.30 2.20
N PHE A 97 -10.98 -10.43 1.63
CA PHE A 97 -9.85 -10.48 0.71
C PHE A 97 -10.03 -9.60 -0.53
N TRP A 98 -11.22 -9.58 -1.14
CA TRP A 98 -11.43 -8.79 -2.37
C TRP A 98 -11.34 -7.28 -2.13
N SER A 99 -11.90 -6.80 -1.03
CA SER A 99 -11.78 -5.39 -0.63
C SER A 99 -10.33 -5.03 -0.31
N ALA A 100 -9.62 -5.91 0.41
CA ALA A 100 -8.19 -5.75 0.67
C ALA A 100 -7.35 -5.78 -0.61
N PHE A 101 -7.69 -6.62 -1.58
CA PHE A 101 -7.01 -6.72 -2.88
C PHE A 101 -7.17 -5.44 -3.69
N LEU A 102 -8.39 -4.92 -3.80
CA LEU A 102 -8.66 -3.64 -4.46
C LEU A 102 -7.98 -2.48 -3.72
N GLY A 103 -8.04 -2.45 -2.38
CA GLY A 103 -7.32 -1.47 -1.56
C GLY A 103 -5.81 -1.51 -1.78
N GLY A 104 -5.24 -2.71 -1.89
CA GLY A 104 -3.82 -2.92 -2.18
C GLY A 104 -3.41 -2.40 -3.56
N ILE A 105 -4.23 -2.63 -4.59
CA ILE A 105 -4.02 -2.07 -5.93
C ILE A 105 -4.00 -0.53 -5.86
N LEU A 106 -4.99 0.07 -5.22
CA LEU A 106 -5.13 1.52 -5.13
C LEU A 106 -3.97 2.16 -4.35
N LEU A 107 -3.52 1.53 -3.26
CA LEU A 107 -2.36 1.99 -2.50
C LEU A 107 -1.07 1.95 -3.33
N VAL A 108 -0.88 0.90 -4.14
CA VAL A 108 0.27 0.82 -5.06
C VAL A 108 0.19 1.91 -6.13
N LEU A 109 -0.99 2.17 -6.70
CA LEU A 109 -1.20 3.24 -7.66
C LEU A 109 -0.95 4.62 -7.05
N ALA A 110 -1.46 4.88 -5.84
CA ALA A 110 -1.21 6.12 -5.11
C ALA A 110 0.28 6.34 -4.84
N ASN A 111 1.01 5.28 -4.47
CA ASN A 111 2.46 5.31 -4.33
C ASN A 111 3.16 5.70 -5.63
N TYR A 112 2.71 5.08 -6.72
CA TYR A 112 3.31 5.28 -8.04
C TYR A 112 3.11 6.72 -8.51
N VAL A 113 1.89 7.24 -8.45
CA VAL A 113 1.56 8.64 -8.80
C VAL A 113 2.36 9.60 -7.92
N GLY A 114 2.38 9.37 -6.60
CA GLY A 114 3.16 10.20 -5.67
C GLY A 114 4.66 10.25 -5.98
N LYS A 115 5.23 9.14 -6.47
CA LYS A 115 6.63 9.08 -6.93
C LYS A 115 6.84 9.72 -8.30
N THR A 116 5.90 9.61 -9.23
CA THR A 116 6.00 10.13 -10.60
C THR A 116 5.92 11.65 -10.65
N GLU A 117 4.86 12.25 -10.06
CA GLU A 117 4.69 13.70 -9.93
C GLU A 117 5.92 14.38 -9.32
N SER A 118 6.49 13.68 -8.35
CA SER A 118 7.66 14.14 -7.64
C SER A 118 8.95 14.08 -8.47
N LYS A 119 9.07 13.14 -9.42
CA LYS A 119 10.23 13.03 -10.32
C LYS A 119 10.20 14.12 -11.38
N GLU A 120 9.02 14.44 -11.90
CA GLU A 120 8.83 15.50 -12.90
C GLU A 120 9.20 16.87 -12.34
N ARG A 121 8.73 17.19 -11.12
CA ARG A 121 9.07 18.44 -10.42
C ARG A 121 10.58 18.61 -10.16
N LYS A 122 11.33 17.51 -10.02
CA LYS A 122 12.78 17.56 -9.84
C LYS A 122 13.51 17.84 -11.17
N LYS A 123 13.02 17.30 -12.28
CA LYS A 123 13.57 17.58 -13.62
C LYS A 123 13.35 19.04 -14.02
N GLU A 124 12.18 19.60 -13.71
CA GLU A 124 11.86 21.00 -14.00
C GLU A 124 12.83 21.96 -13.30
N LYS A 125 13.10 21.74 -12.00
CA LYS A 125 14.07 22.56 -11.23
C LYS A 125 15.53 22.44 -11.65
N LEU A 126 15.89 21.44 -12.45
CA LEU A 126 17.25 21.24 -12.96
C LEU A 126 17.46 21.89 -14.34
N ASN A 127 16.38 22.33 -14.98
CA ASN A 127 16.39 22.99 -16.29
C ASN A 127 16.31 24.53 -16.18
N PHE A 128 16.41 25.07 -14.96
CA PHE A 128 16.54 26.49 -14.63
C PHE A 128 17.82 26.70 -13.84
#